data_AF-A0A378K419-F1
#
_entry.id   AF-A0A378K419-F1
#
_cell.length_a   1.000
_cell.length_b   1.000
_cell.length_c   1.000
_cell.angle_alpha   90.00
_cell.angle_beta   90.00
_cell.angle_gamma   90.00
#
_symmetry.space_group_name_H-M   'P 1'
#
loop_
_entity.id
_entity.type
_entity.pdbx_description
1 polymer ?
#
loop_
_entity_poly.entity_id
_entity_poly.type
_entity_poly.pdbx_seq_one_letter_code
_entity_poly.pdbx_strand_id
1 'polypeptide(L)'
;MDWEYYFAMIFLYSLFAPIQELMARSALQSTFFHFLPGEKLFRQWNGIFLSNLIFATMHTHLGLTFASLTFIAGLFWGWLFHRQKSLLGVSVSHVILGVWSLFIVGLR
;
A
#
# COMPACT_ATOMS: atom_id res chain seq x y z
N MET A 1 15.20 13.12 -19.89
CA MET A 1 15.37 12.19 -18.76
C MET A 1 16.23 11.08 -19.28
N ASP A 2 17.32 10.75 -18.57
CA ASP A 2 18.13 9.60 -18.96
C ASP A 2 17.29 8.33 -18.81
N TRP A 3 17.26 7.49 -19.85
CA TRP A 3 16.50 6.24 -19.83
C TRP A 3 17.01 5.32 -18.72
N GLU A 4 18.32 5.33 -18.45
CA GLU A 4 18.92 4.55 -17.36
C GLU A 4 18.35 4.97 -16.00
N TYR A 5 18.26 6.27 -15.76
CA TYR A 5 17.67 6.81 -14.53
C TYR A 5 16.21 6.42 -14.38
N TYR A 6 15.42 6.51 -15.47
CA TYR A 6 14.00 6.16 -15.45
C TYR A 6 13.79 4.68 -15.10
N PHE A 7 14.53 3.76 -15.74
CA PHE A 7 14.44 2.34 -15.44
C PHE A 7 14.99 1.99 -14.05
N ALA A 8 16.03 2.67 -13.58
CA ALA A 8 16.54 2.49 -12.22
C ALA A 8 15.47 2.84 -11.17
N MET A 9 14.73 3.93 -11.37
CA MET A 9 13.65 4.33 -10.45
C MET A 9 12.48 3.35 -10.46
N ILE A 10 12.09 2.82 -11.62
CA ILE A 10 11.06 1.76 -11.72
C ILE A 10 11.51 0.50 -10.98
N PHE A 11 12.77 0.09 -11.15
CA PHE A 11 13.33 -1.07 -10.48
C PHE A 11 13.33 -0.89 -8.96
N LEU A 12 13.83 0.24 -8.46
CA LEU A 12 13.84 0.55 -7.03
C LEU A 12 12.43 0.62 -6.45
N TYR A 13 11.49 1.25 -7.15
CA TYR A 13 10.08 1.28 -6.74
C TYR A 13 9.50 -0.13 -6.65
N SER A 14 9.77 -0.97 -7.65
CA SER A 14 9.27 -2.35 -7.72
C SER A 14 9.84 -3.22 -6.60
N LEU A 15 11.08 -2.96 -6.17
CA LEU A 15 11.70 -3.64 -5.03
C LEU A 15 11.15 -3.13 -3.69
N PHE A 16 10.83 -1.83 -3.60
CA PHE A 16 10.40 -1.20 -2.37
C PHE A 16 8.91 -1.42 -2.06
N ALA A 17 8.05 -1.53 -3.08
CA ALA A 17 6.62 -1.76 -2.89
C ALA A 17 6.29 -3.03 -2.06
N PRO A 18 6.94 -4.21 -2.27
CA PRO A 18 6.75 -5.37 -1.41
C PRO A 18 7.13 -5.12 0.06
N ILE A 19 8.15 -4.32 0.33
CA ILE A 19 8.57 -3.96 1.70
C ILE A 19 7.51 -3.06 2.34
N GLN A 20 6.96 -2.11 1.59
CA GLN A 20 5.85 -1.28 2.04
C GLN A 20 4.61 -2.13 2.40
N GLU A 21 4.24 -3.08 1.53
CA GLU A 21 3.13 -3.99 1.81
C GLU A 21 3.41 -4.91 3.00
N LEU A 22 4.65 -5.38 3.20
CA LEU A 22 5.00 -6.17 4.38
C LEU A 22 4.71 -5.40 5.67
N MET A 23 5.12 -4.13 5.73
CA MET A 23 4.87 -3.27 6.89
C MET A 23 3.38 -2.95 7.06
N ALA A 24 2.71 -2.51 6.01
CA ALA A 24 1.31 -2.10 6.09
C ALA A 24 0.38 -3.29 6.37
N ARG A 25 0.60 -4.44 5.71
CA ARG A 25 -0.29 -5.60 5.76
C ARG A 25 0.11 -6.59 6.84
N SER A 26 1.34 -7.09 6.79
CA SER A 26 1.75 -8.16 7.69
C SER A 26 2.03 -7.65 9.09
N ALA A 27 2.66 -6.48 9.24
CA ALA A 27 2.88 -5.90 10.56
C ALA A 27 1.64 -5.16 11.08
N LEU A 28 1.23 -4.05 10.47
CA LEU A 28 0.17 -3.19 11.03
C LEU A 28 -1.23 -3.82 10.93
N GLN A 29 -1.71 -4.14 9.72
CA GLN A 29 -3.07 -4.63 9.51
C GLN A 29 -3.35 -5.94 10.27
N SER A 30 -2.42 -6.91 10.23
CA SER A 30 -2.56 -8.16 10.98
C SER A 30 -2.56 -7.92 12.49
N THR A 31 -1.65 -7.07 12.99
CA THR A 31 -1.62 -6.72 14.43
C THR A 31 -2.96 -6.13 14.86
N PHE A 32 -3.50 -5.14 14.15
CA PHE A 32 -4.82 -4.60 14.47
C PHE A 32 -5.92 -5.66 14.41
N PHE A 33 -5.91 -6.55 13.41
CA PHE A 33 -6.90 -7.63 13.33
C PHE A 33 -6.84 -8.60 14.52
N HIS A 34 -5.65 -8.85 15.08
CA HIS A 34 -5.45 -9.78 16.20
C HIS A 34 -5.70 -9.14 17.57
N PHE A 35 -5.38 -7.86 17.75
CA PHE A 35 -5.43 -7.20 19.06
C PHE A 35 -6.65 -6.31 19.28
N LEU A 36 -7.37 -5.89 18.23
CA LEU A 36 -8.62 -5.15 18.42
C LEU A 36 -9.70 -6.06 19.05
N PRO A 37 -10.47 -5.57 20.03
CA PRO A 37 -11.61 -6.31 20.55
C PRO A 37 -12.79 -6.31 19.57
N GLY A 38 -13.78 -7.15 19.83
CA GLY A 38 -15.06 -7.17 19.09
C GLY A 38 -15.12 -8.19 17.96
N GLU A 39 -16.18 -8.06 17.15
CA GLU A 39 -16.53 -9.03 16.12
C GLU A 39 -15.52 -9.07 14.96
N LYS A 40 -15.43 -10.22 14.29
CA LYS A 40 -14.47 -10.45 13.21
C LYS A 40 -14.54 -9.40 12.10
N LEU A 41 -15.73 -9.03 11.65
CA LEU A 41 -15.92 -8.02 10.59
C LEU A 41 -15.44 -6.64 11.04
N PHE A 42 -15.75 -6.26 12.29
CA PHE A 42 -15.28 -5.01 12.89
C PHE A 42 -13.74 -4.96 12.91
N ARG A 43 -13.09 -6.02 13.39
CA ARG A 43 -11.61 -6.10 13.44
C ARG A 43 -10.98 -6.06 12.06
N GLN A 44 -11.59 -6.71 11.06
CA GLN A 44 -11.08 -6.72 9.69
C GLN A 44 -11.05 -5.31 9.09
N TRP A 45 -12.19 -4.62 9.12
CA TRP A 45 -12.29 -3.31 8.51
C TRP A 45 -11.51 -2.25 9.28
N ASN A 46 -11.52 -2.29 10.61
CA ASN A 46 -10.69 -1.38 11.40
C ASN A 46 -9.20 -1.65 11.21
N GLY A 47 -8.78 -2.92 11.10
CA GLY A 47 -7.39 -3.24 10.79
C GLY A 47 -6.94 -2.69 9.44
N ILE A 48 -7.79 -2.78 8.40
CA ILE A 48 -7.54 -2.19 7.07
C ILE A 48 -7.50 -0.66 7.17
N PHE A 49 -8.47 -0.04 7.84
CA PHE A 49 -8.57 1.41 7.93
C PHE A 49 -7.39 2.02 8.69
N LEU A 50 -7.09 1.52 9.89
CA LEU A 50 -6.03 2.06 10.74
C LEU A 50 -4.63 1.86 10.13
N SER A 51 -4.35 0.68 9.58
CA SER A 51 -3.07 0.42 8.91
C SER A 51 -2.87 1.33 7.70
N ASN A 52 -3.92 1.55 6.89
CA ASN A 52 -3.82 2.45 5.75
C ASN A 52 -3.77 3.93 6.14
N LEU A 53 -4.44 4.33 7.22
CA LEU A 53 -4.34 5.69 7.71
C LEU A 53 -2.89 6.01 8.09
N ILE A 54 -2.24 5.12 8.86
CA ILE A 54 -0.82 5.26 9.20
C ILE A 54 0.04 5.25 7.93
N PHE A 55 -0.16 4.30 7.02
CA PHE A 55 0.60 4.21 5.77
C PHE A 55 0.48 5.48 4.90
N ALA A 56 -0.72 6.04 4.79
CA ALA A 56 -0.97 7.27 4.05
C ALA A 56 -0.28 8.49 4.68
N THR A 57 -0.24 8.57 6.02
CA THR A 57 0.47 9.67 6.70
C THR A 57 1.95 9.72 6.36
N MET A 58 2.59 8.58 6.10
CA MET A 58 3.99 8.51 5.66
C MET A 58 4.23 9.17 4.30
N HIS A 59 3.17 9.41 3.52
CA HIS A 59 3.22 10.03 2.19
C HIS A 59 2.80 11.50 2.18
N THR A 60 2.48 12.09 3.35
CA THR A 60 2.06 13.51 3.46
C THR A 60 3.14 14.49 3.01
N HIS A 61 4.42 14.10 3.07
CA HIS A 61 5.55 14.89 2.56
C HIS A 61 5.51 15.09 1.03
N LEU A 62 4.74 14.26 0.30
CA LEU A 62 4.49 14.39 -1.14
C LEU A 62 3.26 15.26 -1.45
N GLY A 63 2.52 15.69 -0.43
CA GLY A 63 1.31 16.50 -0.55
C GLY A 63 0.05 15.74 -0.17
N LEU A 64 -0.98 16.51 0.22
CA LEU A 64 -2.23 15.96 0.73
C LEU A 64 -2.99 15.15 -0.33
N THR A 65 -2.94 15.58 -1.59
CA THR A 65 -3.57 14.85 -2.71
C THR A 65 -2.97 13.47 -2.87
N PHE A 66 -1.64 13.37 -2.90
CA PHE A 66 -0.93 12.11 -3.01
C PHE A 66 -1.23 11.20 -1.82
N ALA A 67 -1.14 11.71 -0.59
CA ALA A 67 -1.47 10.96 0.61
C ALA A 67 -2.92 10.44 0.62
N SER A 68 -3.87 11.25 0.13
CA SER A 68 -5.29 10.87 0.04
C SER A 68 -5.51 9.76 -0.98
N LEU A 69 -4.85 9.83 -2.15
CA LEU A 69 -4.90 8.77 -3.16
C LEU A 69 -4.25 7.48 -2.64
N THR A 70 -3.12 7.58 -1.96
CA THR A 70 -2.45 6.46 -1.29
C THR A 70 -3.36 5.81 -0.25
N PHE A 71 -4.12 6.61 0.53
CA PHE A 71 -5.11 6.08 1.47
C PHE A 71 -6.20 5.28 0.75
N ILE A 72 -6.81 5.85 -0.29
CA ILE A 72 -7.89 5.21 -1.06
C ILE A 72 -7.40 3.91 -1.74
N ALA A 73 -6.26 3.96 -2.43
CA ALA A 73 -5.65 2.78 -3.03
C ALA A 73 -5.26 1.73 -1.98
N GLY A 74 -4.74 2.19 -0.84
CA GLY A 74 -4.42 1.35 0.30
C GLY A 74 -5.62 0.54 0.79
N LEU A 75 -6.83 1.11 0.84
CA LEU A 75 -8.04 0.38 1.26
C LEU A 75 -8.29 -0.85 0.36
N PHE A 76 -8.11 -0.69 -0.95
CA PHE A 76 -8.20 -1.80 -1.91
C PHE A 76 -7.15 -2.88 -1.63
N TRP A 77 -5.88 -2.51 -1.43
CA TRP A 77 -4.82 -3.48 -1.13
C TRP A 77 -4.99 -4.16 0.24
N GLY A 78 -5.50 -3.45 1.24
CA GLY A 78 -5.83 -4.04 2.54
C GLY A 78 -6.94 -5.08 2.44
N TRP A 79 -7.98 -4.81 1.64
CA TRP A 79 -9.01 -5.80 1.31
C TRP A 79 -8.46 -6.98 0.50
N LEU A 80 -7.62 -6.71 -0.51
CA LEU A 80 -7.01 -7.74 -1.36
C LEU A 80 -6.13 -8.70 -0.54
N PHE A 81 -5.30 -8.17 0.35
CA PHE A 81 -4.48 -8.94 1.28
C PHE A 81 -5.37 -9.82 2.18
N HIS A 82 -6.47 -9.28 2.71
CA HIS A 82 -7.39 -10.06 3.53
C HIS A 82 -8.05 -11.20 2.73
N ARG A 83 -8.48 -10.92 1.49
CA ARG A 83 -9.14 -11.89 0.61
C ARG A 83 -8.20 -13.01 0.17
N GLN A 84 -6.98 -12.66 -0.26
CA GLN A 84 -6.03 -13.61 -0.83
C GLN A 84 -5.12 -14.24 0.23
N LYS A 85 -5.00 -13.63 1.41
CA LYS A 85 -4.07 -14.03 2.49
C LYS A 85 -2.63 -14.23 1.99
N SER A 86 -2.23 -13.42 1.03
CA SER A 86 -0.95 -13.53 0.34
C SER A 86 -0.34 -12.14 0.20
N LEU A 87 0.90 -12.01 0.69
CA LEU A 87 1.67 -10.80 0.49
C LEU A 87 2.10 -10.66 -0.98
N LEU A 88 2.33 -11.77 -1.68
CA LEU A 88 2.76 -11.73 -3.08
C LEU A 88 1.69 -11.10 -3.98
N GLY A 89 0.43 -11.48 -3.81
CA GLY A 89 -0.67 -10.98 -4.65
C GLY A 89 -0.88 -9.47 -4.51
N VAL A 90 -0.84 -8.96 -3.28
CA VAL A 90 -0.95 -7.52 -3.02
C VAL A 90 0.29 -6.76 -3.49
N SER A 91 1.49 -7.30 -3.28
CA SER A 91 2.74 -6.68 -3.75
C SER A 91 2.81 -6.57 -5.27
N VAL A 92 2.45 -7.63 -6.01
CA VAL A 92 2.41 -7.59 -7.48
C VAL A 92 1.39 -6.56 -7.97
N SER A 93 0.21 -6.51 -7.34
CA SER A 93 -0.81 -5.50 -7.65
C SER A 93 -0.29 -4.07 -7.40
N HIS A 94 0.38 -3.84 -6.26
CA HIS A 94 0.98 -2.55 -5.94
C HIS A 94 2.04 -2.15 -6.97
N VAL A 95 2.98 -3.04 -7.31
CA VAL A 95 3.99 -2.76 -8.32
C VAL A 95 3.35 -2.38 -9.66
N ILE A 96 2.39 -3.16 -10.17
CA ILE A 96 1.78 -2.90 -11.48
C ILE A 96 1.05 -1.55 -11.50
N LEU A 97 0.15 -1.31 -10.54
CA LEU A 97 -0.65 -0.07 -10.49
C LEU A 97 0.20 1.15 -10.16
N GLY A 98 1.22 0.98 -9.32
CA GLY A 98 2.16 2.01 -8.94
C GLY A 98 3.07 2.43 -10.08
N VAL A 99 3.67 1.46 -10.78
CA VAL A 99 4.49 1.73 -11.97
C VAL A 99 3.66 2.46 -13.03
N TRP A 100 2.44 1.97 -13.29
CA TRP A 100 1.56 2.61 -14.27
C TRP A 100 1.16 4.03 -13.85
N SER A 101 0.74 4.25 -12.61
CA SER A 101 0.28 5.57 -12.16
C SER A 101 1.41 6.59 -12.05
N LEU A 102 2.56 6.23 -11.46
CA LEU A 102 3.64 7.18 -11.18
C LEU A 102 4.54 7.43 -12.40
N PHE A 103 4.84 6.39 -13.17
CA PHE A 103 5.86 6.47 -14.22
C PHE A 103 5.27 6.61 -15.63
N ILE A 104 4.05 6.12 -15.86
CA ILE A 104 3.40 6.19 -17.18
C ILE A 104 2.40 7.35 -17.22
N VAL A 105 1.43 7.39 -16.29
CA VAL A 105 0.45 8.48 -16.21
C VAL A 105 1.09 9.76 -15.66
N GLY A 106 2.06 9.63 -14.77
CA GLY A 106 2.79 10.77 -14.20
C GLY A 106 2.05 11.43 -13.04
N LEU A 107 1.31 10.65 -12.25
CA LEU A 107 0.64 11.12 -11.04
C LEU A 107 1.70 11.50 -9.99
N ARG A 108 1.66 12.74 -9.49
CA ARG A 108 2.63 13.33 -8.55
C ARG A 108 1.91 14.06 -7.45
#